data_AF-A0A1X0S870-F1
#
_entry.id   AF-A0A1X0S870-F1
#
_cell.length_a   1.000
_cell.length_b   1.000
_cell.length_c   1.000
_cell.angle_alpha   90.00
_cell.angle_beta   90.00
_cell.angle_gamma   90.00
#
_symmetry.space_group_name_H-M   'P 1'
#
loop_
_entity.id
_entity.type
_entity.pdbx_description
1 polymer ?
#
loop_
_entity_poly.entity_id
_entity_poly.type
_entity_poly.pdbx_seq_one_letter_code
_entity_poly.pdbx_strand_id
1 'polypeptide(L)'
;MELTAEWNKDPNAYLKRYYTLYYKKEDNLYVRQAPNKICVLGLLEASADSIKSIKFNTDLIGQNIKKDTVLCELTGSDDKTRSVQAFMDGKLLEFNTALTDNLDLLFNRSLDYGFLAVIMPKHENSSIQLQEYQTDI
;
A
#
# COMPACT_ATOMS: atom_id res chain seq x y z
N MET A 1 0.25 -24.97 17.42
CA MET A 1 1.18 -23.92 17.87
C MET A 1 2.26 -23.84 16.79
N GLU A 2 2.10 -22.95 15.82
CA GLU A 2 3.04 -22.87 14.68
C GLU A 2 4.41 -22.38 15.16
N LEU A 3 5.41 -23.22 14.93
CA LEU A 3 6.79 -23.07 15.36
C LEU A 3 7.46 -21.98 14.52
N THR A 4 8.23 -21.11 15.18
CA THR A 4 9.09 -20.06 14.58
C THR A 4 10.14 -20.60 13.59
N ALA A 5 10.21 -21.93 13.42
CA ALA A 5 11.13 -22.61 12.51
C ALA A 5 10.91 -22.27 11.03
N GLU A 6 9.71 -21.86 10.62
CA GLU A 6 9.44 -21.47 9.23
C GLU A 6 9.90 -20.04 8.89
N TRP A 7 10.29 -19.24 9.88
CA TRP A 7 10.68 -17.84 9.69
C TRP A 7 11.99 -17.68 8.91
N ASN A 8 12.85 -18.71 8.93
CA ASN A 8 14.07 -18.73 8.14
C ASN A 8 13.81 -18.99 6.64
N LYS A 9 12.59 -19.38 6.24
CA LYS A 9 12.24 -19.68 4.84
C LYS A 9 11.43 -18.58 4.16
N ASP A 10 10.63 -17.82 4.92
CA ASP A 10 9.86 -16.69 4.39
C ASP A 10 10.19 -15.42 5.20
N PRO A 11 11.00 -14.48 4.64
CA PRO A 11 11.34 -13.24 5.32
C PRO A 11 10.12 -12.37 5.64
N ASN A 12 8.95 -12.64 5.04
CA ASN A 12 7.70 -11.91 5.27
C ASN A 12 6.73 -12.63 6.22
N ALA A 13 7.14 -13.74 6.85
CA ALA A 13 6.32 -14.48 7.80
C ALA A 13 5.84 -13.61 8.97
N TYR A 14 6.63 -12.62 9.40
CA TYR A 14 6.23 -11.68 10.45
C TYR A 14 5.10 -10.74 9.99
N LEU A 15 5.12 -10.28 8.72
CA LEU A 15 4.07 -9.44 8.17
C LEU A 15 2.74 -10.19 8.14
N LYS A 16 2.74 -11.46 7.73
CA LYS A 16 1.55 -12.33 7.74
C LYS A 16 1.01 -12.57 9.15
N ARG A 17 1.89 -12.62 10.16
CA ARG A 17 1.52 -12.90 11.55
C ARG A 17 0.95 -11.68 12.27
N TYR A 18 1.49 -10.49 12.01
CA TYR A 18 1.16 -9.28 12.77
C TYR A 18 0.26 -8.30 12.03
N TYR A 19 0.16 -8.40 10.71
CA TYR A 19 -0.67 -7.50 9.91
C TYR A 19 -1.82 -8.27 9.29
N THR A 20 -3.01 -7.67 9.33
CA THR A 20 -4.15 -8.13 8.55
C THR A 20 -4.02 -7.57 7.14
N LEU A 21 -4.12 -8.44 6.14
CA LEU A 21 -3.99 -8.06 4.72
C LEU A 21 -5.38 -7.94 4.09
N TYR A 22 -5.59 -6.82 3.42
CA TYR A 22 -6.81 -6.44 2.72
C TYR A 22 -6.47 -6.12 1.27
N TYR A 23 -7.42 -6.34 0.36
CA TYR A 23 -7.20 -6.18 -1.08
C TYR A 23 -8.36 -5.45 -1.75
N LYS A 24 -8.02 -4.64 -2.75
CA LYS A 24 -8.96 -4.07 -3.72
C LYS A 24 -8.45 -4.43 -5.11
N LYS A 25 -8.82 -5.64 -5.57
CA LYS A 25 -8.29 -6.23 -6.82
C LYS A 25 -8.60 -5.38 -8.05
N GLU A 26 -9.78 -4.78 -8.10
CA GLU A 26 -10.22 -3.90 -9.21
C GLU A 26 -9.28 -2.71 -9.45
N ASP A 27 -8.69 -2.18 -8.37
CA ASP A 27 -7.76 -1.05 -8.42
C ASP A 27 -6.30 -1.47 -8.25
N ASN A 28 -6.04 -2.79 -8.20
CA ASN A 28 -4.71 -3.35 -8.03
C ASN A 28 -4.00 -2.85 -6.74
N LEU A 29 -4.75 -2.78 -5.63
CA LEU A 29 -4.25 -2.29 -4.34
C LEU A 29 -4.34 -3.33 -3.24
N TYR A 30 -3.42 -3.24 -2.29
CA TYR A 30 -3.50 -3.93 -1.00
C TYR A 30 -3.32 -2.95 0.16
N VAL A 31 -3.86 -3.30 1.32
CA VAL A 31 -3.62 -2.63 2.60
C VAL A 31 -3.17 -3.65 3.63
N ARG A 32 -1.99 -3.45 4.22
CA ARG A 32 -1.58 -4.15 5.44
C ARG A 32 -1.95 -3.28 6.63
N GLN A 33 -2.86 -3.76 7.47
CA GLN A 33 -3.23 -3.09 8.70
C GLN A 33 -2.47 -3.68 9.89
N ALA A 34 -1.72 -2.82 10.59
CA ALA A 34 -1.04 -3.18 11.82
C ALA A 34 -2.03 -3.34 13.00
N PRO A 35 -1.62 -3.96 14.12
CA PRO A 35 -2.48 -4.10 15.30
C PRO A 35 -2.96 -2.76 15.88
N ASN A 36 -2.14 -1.72 15.77
CA ASN A 36 -2.49 -0.34 16.14
C ASN A 36 -3.32 0.40 15.07
N LYS A 37 -3.85 -0.33 14.09
CA LYS A 37 -4.71 0.12 12.99
C LYS A 37 -4.05 0.96 11.91
N ILE A 38 -2.77 1.32 12.01
CA ILE A 38 -2.05 1.98 10.93
C ILE A 38 -2.12 1.13 9.65
N CYS A 39 -2.46 1.77 8.53
CA CYS A 39 -2.61 1.15 7.23
C CYS A 39 -1.38 1.44 6.35
N VAL A 40 -0.77 0.38 5.82
CA VAL A 40 0.29 0.46 4.80
C VAL A 40 -0.33 0.08 3.46
N LEU A 41 -0.46 1.04 2.56
CA LEU A 41 -1.06 0.91 1.24
C LEU A 41 0.02 0.61 0.20
N GLY A 42 -0.21 -0.35 -0.69
CA GLY A 42 0.68 -0.64 -1.83
C GLY A 42 -0.05 -1.23 -3.03
N LEU A 43 0.69 -1.49 -4.12
CA LEU A 43 0.17 -2.16 -5.32
C LEU A 43 0.24 -3.68 -5.18
N LEU A 44 -0.79 -4.38 -5.64
CA LEU A 44 -0.83 -5.85 -5.70
C LEU A 44 0.19 -6.38 -6.72
N GLU A 45 0.07 -5.92 -7.96
CA GLU A 45 0.92 -6.30 -9.07
C GLU A 45 1.53 -5.05 -9.71
N ALA A 46 2.84 -5.06 -9.89
CA ALA A 46 3.55 -4.03 -10.64
C ALA A 46 4.69 -4.70 -11.41
N SER A 47 4.90 -4.27 -12.65
CA SER A 47 5.99 -4.79 -13.48
C SER A 47 6.79 -3.65 -14.11
N ALA A 48 8.08 -3.91 -14.33
CA ALA A 48 8.96 -2.98 -15.05
C ALA A 48 8.46 -2.67 -16.47
N ASP A 49 7.74 -3.62 -17.09
CA ASP A 49 7.14 -3.42 -18.41
C ASP A 49 5.92 -2.50 -18.39
N SER A 50 5.28 -2.29 -17.22
CA SER A 50 4.02 -1.54 -17.09
C SER A 50 4.16 -0.15 -16.46
N ILE A 51 5.20 0.11 -15.65
CA ILE A 51 5.37 1.38 -14.94
C ILE A 51 6.79 1.92 -15.17
N LYS A 52 6.88 3.14 -15.70
CA LYS A 52 8.12 3.85 -16.01
C LYS A 52 8.51 4.87 -14.94
N SER A 53 7.54 5.50 -14.30
CA SER A 53 7.78 6.46 -13.22
C SER A 53 6.60 6.59 -12.26
N ILE A 54 6.87 7.12 -11.07
CA ILE A 54 5.90 7.45 -10.06
C ILE A 54 6.13 8.88 -9.57
N LYS A 55 5.05 9.63 -9.39
CA LYS A 55 5.06 10.98 -8.82
C LYS A 55 4.12 11.05 -7.62
N PHE A 56 4.68 11.30 -6.43
CA PHE A 56 3.91 11.44 -5.20
C PHE A 56 3.41 12.87 -5.00
N ASN A 57 2.23 13.00 -4.39
CA ASN A 57 1.67 14.28 -3.99
C ASN A 57 2.12 14.65 -2.56
N THR A 58 3.42 14.89 -2.38
CA THR A 58 4.09 15.01 -1.07
C THR A 58 3.54 16.10 -0.16
N ASP A 59 2.86 17.10 -0.71
CA ASP A 59 2.21 18.18 0.05
C ASP A 59 1.08 17.66 0.96
N LEU A 60 0.59 16.45 0.70
CA LEU A 60 -0.41 15.78 1.53
C LEU A 60 0.16 15.20 2.83
N ILE A 61 1.49 15.09 2.99
CA ILE A 61 2.09 14.48 4.18
C ILE A 61 1.70 15.29 5.43
N GLY A 62 1.15 14.60 6.43
CA GLY A 62 0.61 15.21 7.64
C GLY A 62 -0.80 15.77 7.51
N GLN A 63 -1.40 15.75 6.32
CA GLN A 63 -2.76 16.22 6.08
C GLN A 63 -3.80 15.13 6.28
N ASN A 64 -5.04 15.56 6.56
CA ASN A 64 -6.19 14.68 6.49
C ASN A 64 -6.58 14.46 5.03
N ILE A 65 -6.71 13.21 4.63
CA ILE A 65 -7.07 12.77 3.28
C ILE A 65 -8.44 12.08 3.28
N LYS A 66 -9.07 12.08 2.12
CA LYS A 66 -10.34 11.42 1.83
C LYS A 66 -10.13 10.25 0.89
N LYS A 67 -11.11 9.36 0.82
CA LYS A 67 -11.05 8.19 -0.06
C LYS A 67 -10.73 8.48 -1.53
N ASP A 68 -11.17 9.63 -2.05
CA ASP A 68 -10.96 10.07 -3.42
C ASP A 68 -9.67 10.88 -3.62
N THR A 69 -8.91 11.14 -2.55
CA THR A 69 -7.66 11.89 -2.62
C THR A 69 -6.62 11.12 -3.43
N VAL A 70 -6.08 11.77 -4.47
CA VAL A 70 -5.00 11.23 -5.30
C VAL A 70 -3.68 11.32 -4.54
N LEU A 71 -3.09 10.16 -4.28
CA LEU A 71 -1.84 10.00 -3.53
C LEU A 71 -0.61 10.10 -4.44
N CYS A 72 -0.67 9.43 -5.59
CA CYS A 72 0.39 9.45 -6.58
C CYS A 72 -0.15 9.20 -7.99
N GLU A 73 0.69 9.53 -8.96
CA GLU A 73 0.49 9.27 -10.38
C GLU A 73 1.54 8.27 -10.85
N LEU A 74 1.10 7.24 -11.56
CA LEU A 74 1.95 6.24 -12.19
C LEU A 74 1.95 6.50 -13.69
N THR A 75 3.12 6.71 -14.28
CA THR A 75 3.28 6.81 -15.73
C THR A 75 3.70 5.45 -16.28
N GLY A 76 2.92 4.93 -17.22
CA GLY A 76 3.18 3.66 -17.87
C GLY A 76 4.25 3.76 -18.96
N SER A 77 4.66 2.59 -19.47
CA SER A 77 5.58 2.50 -20.62
C SER A 77 4.97 3.04 -21.91
N ASP A 78 3.65 3.17 -21.98
CA ASP A 78 2.90 3.81 -23.07
C ASP A 78 2.75 5.34 -22.87
N ASP A 79 3.49 5.92 -21.91
CA ASP A 79 3.44 7.31 -21.47
C ASP A 79 2.04 7.78 -20.99
N LYS A 80 1.10 6.86 -20.75
CA LYS A 80 -0.18 7.20 -20.11
C LYS A 80 -0.03 7.23 -18.60
N THR A 81 -0.72 8.18 -17.98
CA THR A 81 -0.73 8.34 -16.53
C THR A 81 -2.02 7.78 -15.95
N ARG A 82 -1.88 7.03 -14.84
CA ARG A 82 -3.00 6.62 -13.98
C ARG A 82 -2.80 7.14 -12.56
N SER A 83 -3.88 7.58 -11.93
CA SER A 83 -3.87 8.07 -10.54
C SER A 83 -4.16 6.93 -9.57
N VAL A 84 -3.45 6.92 -8.44
CA VAL A 84 -3.74 6.04 -7.30
C VAL A 84 -4.43 6.86 -6.22
N GLN A 85 -5.65 6.48 -5.88
CA GLN A 85 -6.43 7.11 -4.81
C GLN A 85 -6.22 6.42 -3.47
N ALA A 86 -6.56 7.10 -2.37
CA ALA A 86 -6.39 6.58 -1.02
C ALA A 86 -7.36 5.44 -0.66
N PHE A 87 -8.57 5.45 -1.21
CA PHE A 87 -9.68 4.54 -0.90
C PHE A 87 -10.02 4.42 0.60
N MET A 88 -9.56 5.37 1.40
CA MET A 88 -9.86 5.45 2.83
C MET A 88 -9.72 6.88 3.35
N ASP A 89 -10.48 7.22 4.39
CA ASP A 89 -10.33 8.48 5.11
C ASP A 89 -9.26 8.34 6.20
N GLY A 90 -8.40 9.33 6.37
CA GLY A 90 -7.37 9.26 7.41
C GLY A 90 -6.42 10.44 7.41
N LYS A 91 -5.30 10.30 8.12
CA LYS A 91 -4.17 11.22 8.07
C LYS A 91 -3.01 10.53 7.36
N LEU A 92 -2.51 11.14 6.28
CA LEU A 92 -1.34 10.63 5.59
C LEU A 92 -0.10 10.87 6.45
N LEU A 93 0.64 9.81 6.77
CA LEU A 93 1.85 9.91 7.59
C LEU A 93 3.12 9.94 6.75
N GLU A 94 3.16 9.14 5.68
CA GLU A 94 4.38 8.91 4.91
C GLU A 94 4.06 8.46 3.48
N PHE A 95 4.94 8.84 2.55
CA PHE A 95 5.09 8.19 1.24
C PHE A 95 6.43 7.51 1.15
N ASN A 96 6.49 6.39 0.42
CA ASN A 96 7.75 5.77 0.05
C ASN A 96 8.39 6.49 -1.14
N THR A 97 8.94 7.67 -0.89
CA THR A 97 9.56 8.50 -1.94
C THR A 97 10.80 7.86 -2.56
N ALA A 98 11.38 6.83 -1.94
CA ALA A 98 12.44 6.03 -2.52
C ALA A 98 12.03 5.37 -3.86
N LEU A 99 10.73 5.17 -4.09
CA LEU A 99 10.23 4.64 -5.36
C LEU A 99 10.43 5.59 -6.55
N THR A 100 10.63 6.89 -6.32
CA THR A 100 10.94 7.85 -7.40
C THR A 100 12.33 7.60 -7.99
N ASP A 101 13.29 7.14 -7.17
CA ASP A 101 14.66 6.84 -7.59
C ASP A 101 14.90 5.34 -7.82
N ASN A 102 14.10 4.49 -7.19
CA ASN A 102 14.26 3.04 -7.21
C ASN A 102 12.90 2.30 -7.33
N LEU A 103 12.37 2.25 -8.54
CA LEU A 103 11.15 1.51 -8.86
C LEU A 103 11.28 -0.01 -8.68
N ASP A 104 12.49 -0.56 -8.58
CA ASP A 104 12.69 -2.01 -8.40
C ASP A 104 12.00 -2.53 -7.13
N LEU A 105 11.92 -1.69 -6.10
CA LEU A 105 11.18 -1.97 -4.87
C LEU A 105 9.69 -2.21 -5.14
N LEU A 106 9.09 -1.50 -6.09
CA LEU A 106 7.68 -1.66 -6.46
C LEU A 106 7.44 -3.00 -7.16
N PHE A 107 8.42 -3.50 -7.92
CA PHE A 107 8.27 -4.72 -8.74
C PHE A 107 8.65 -5.99 -7.98
N ASN A 108 9.79 -5.96 -7.29
CA ASN A 108 10.37 -7.14 -6.65
C ASN A 108 10.04 -7.24 -5.16
N ARG A 109 9.60 -6.13 -4.55
CA ARG A 109 9.37 -5.98 -3.11
C ARG A 109 8.01 -5.36 -2.80
N SER A 110 7.02 -5.53 -3.70
CA SER A 110 5.72 -4.84 -3.62
C SER A 110 5.01 -5.02 -2.28
N LEU A 111 5.08 -6.23 -1.70
CA LEU A 111 4.35 -6.61 -0.49
C LEU A 111 5.09 -6.35 0.83
N ASP A 112 6.33 -5.83 0.79
CA ASP A 112 7.13 -5.50 1.96
C ASP A 112 7.72 -4.07 1.91
N TYR A 113 8.73 -3.80 1.08
CA TYR A 113 9.44 -2.52 1.00
C TYR A 113 8.90 -1.59 -0.10
N GLY A 114 8.09 -2.11 -1.02
CA GLY A 114 7.50 -1.41 -2.17
C GLY A 114 6.13 -0.79 -1.89
N PHE A 115 5.80 -0.52 -0.63
CA PHE A 115 4.56 0.17 -0.29
C PHE A 115 4.54 1.59 -0.87
N LEU A 116 3.35 2.16 -1.08
CA LEU A 116 3.17 3.51 -1.58
C LEU A 116 3.07 4.52 -0.43
N ALA A 117 2.21 4.25 0.55
CA ALA A 117 1.86 5.20 1.59
C ALA A 117 1.56 4.54 2.95
N VAL A 118 1.78 5.29 4.02
CA VAL A 118 1.35 4.95 5.38
C VAL A 118 0.26 5.94 5.82
N ILE A 119 -0.89 5.41 6.21
CA ILE A 119 -2.08 6.19 6.54
C ILE A 119 -2.55 5.81 7.96
N MET A 120 -2.70 6.80 8.82
CA MET A 120 -3.43 6.65 10.07
C MET A 120 -4.92 6.68 9.78
N PRO A 121 -5.68 5.61 10.05
CA PRO A 121 -7.09 5.56 9.71
C PRO A 121 -7.90 6.56 10.54
N LYS A 122 -8.99 7.08 9.96
CA LYS A 122 -9.96 7.89 10.70
C LYS A 122 -10.80 7.06 11.68
N HIS A 123 -11.10 5.80 11.33
CA HIS A 123 -11.91 4.89 12.12
C HIS A 123 -11.08 3.69 12.60
N GLU A 124 -11.13 3.39 13.89
CA GLU A 124 -10.47 2.20 14.44
C GLU A 124 -11.13 0.89 14.00
N ASN A 125 -12.43 0.93 13.70
CA ASN A 125 -13.17 -0.22 13.19
C ASN A 125 -12.81 -0.48 11.72
N SER A 126 -12.05 -1.55 11.49
CA SER A 126 -11.57 -1.97 10.17
C SER A 126 -12.69 -2.19 9.15
N SER A 127 -13.85 -2.70 9.55
CA SER A 127 -14.97 -2.94 8.63
C SER A 127 -15.61 -1.64 8.11
N ILE A 128 -15.46 -0.53 8.84
CA ILE A 128 -15.88 0.80 8.39
C ILE A 128 -14.75 1.43 7.57
N GLN A 129 -13.53 1.38 8.10
CA GLN A 129 -12.36 2.03 7.52
C GLN A 129 -11.96 1.46 6.15
N LEU A 130 -12.07 0.14 5.99
CA LEU A 130 -11.63 -0.62 4.82
C LEU A 130 -12.82 -1.31 4.15
N GLN A 131 -14.01 -0.70 4.20
CA GLN A 131 -15.25 -1.26 3.65
C GLN A 131 -15.18 -1.59 2.14
N GLU A 132 -14.32 -0.87 1.39
CA GLU A 132 -14.11 -1.08 -0.04
C GLU A 132 -13.04 -2.15 -0.33
N TYR A 133 -12.43 -2.72 0.71
CA TYR A 133 -11.43 -3.78 0.62
C TYR A 133 -11.99 -5.11 1.12
N GLN A 134 -11.47 -6.19 0.55
CA GLN A 134 -11.79 -7.56 0.91
C GLN A 134 -10.63 -8.19 1.67
N THR A 135 -10.92 -9.02 2.67
CA THR A 135 -9.95 -9.96 3.23
C THR A 135 -10.10 -11.29 2.51
N ASP A 136 -9.01 -11.98 2.19
CA ASP A 136 -9.11 -13.41 1.89
C ASP A 136 -9.65 -14.11 3.15
N ILE A 137 -10.78 -14.80 3.03
CA ILE A 137 -11.31 -15.75 4.02
C ILE A 137 -11.07 -17.16 3.47
#